data_AF-A0A4S0MQY3-F1
#
_entry.id   AF-A0A4S0MQY3-F1
#
_cell.length_a   1.000
_cell.length_b   1.000
_cell.length_c   1.000
_cell.angle_alpha   90.00
_cell.angle_beta   90.00
_cell.angle_gamma   90.00
#
_symmetry.space_group_name_H-M   'P 1'
#
loop_
_entity.id
_entity.type
_entity.pdbx_description
1 polymer ?
#
loop_
_entity_poly.entity_id
_entity_poly.type
_entity_poly.pdbx_seq_one_letter_code
_entity_poly.pdbx_strand_id
1 'polypeptide(L)'
;EILAGLERNEFIVFYQPQFDAKTLEVVGVEALARWRHPEKGILAPDVFLKTAEELNVVSVIDRKVLQQSLLDFDVWSAEKIGIPRVSVNVSARRLQDEELLKSLR
;
A
#
# COMPACT_ATOMS: atom_id res chain seq x y z
N GLU A 1 -4.23 2.91 19.49
CA GLU A 1 -3.24 3.64 18.66
C GLU A 1 -3.50 3.48 17.16
N ILE A 2 -3.67 2.25 16.64
CA ILE A 2 -3.94 2.00 15.21
C ILE A 2 -5.10 2.86 14.66
N LEU A 3 -6.25 2.90 15.34
CA LEU A 3 -7.41 3.69 14.90
C LEU A 3 -7.06 5.19 14.77
N ALA A 4 -6.40 5.75 15.77
CA ALA A 4 -5.95 7.14 15.74
C ALA A 4 -4.88 7.37 14.65
N GLY A 5 -3.99 6.40 14.41
CA GLY A 5 -3.02 6.45 13.32
C GLY A 5 -3.67 6.44 11.93
N LEU A 6 -4.80 5.74 11.77
CA LEU A 6 -5.59 5.76 10.53
C LEU A 6 -6.20 7.15 10.27
N GLU A 7 -6.74 7.78 11.31
CA GLU A 7 -7.28 9.15 11.25
C GLU A 7 -6.20 10.17 10.92
N ARG A 8 -4.99 9.98 11.45
CA ARG A 8 -3.83 10.88 11.26
C ARG A 8 -2.99 10.59 10.00
N ASN A 9 -3.45 9.72 9.11
CA ASN A 9 -2.73 9.32 7.90
C ASN A 9 -1.30 8.82 8.17
N GLU A 10 -1.10 8.10 9.28
CA GLU A 10 0.21 7.55 9.66
C GLU A 10 0.54 6.25 8.89
N PHE A 11 -0.44 5.64 8.21
CA PHE A 11 -0.23 4.49 7.34
C PHE A 11 0.14 4.97 5.94
N ILE A 12 1.40 4.74 5.56
CA ILE A 12 2.02 5.21 4.31
C ILE A 12 2.45 4.03 3.44
N VAL A 13 2.85 4.33 2.21
CA VAL A 13 3.31 3.33 1.23
C VAL A 13 4.81 3.44 1.03
N PHE A 14 5.49 2.29 1.10
CA PHE A 14 6.85 2.12 0.63
C PHE A 14 6.82 1.26 -0.64
N TYR A 15 7.79 1.44 -1.52
CA TYR A 15 7.88 0.70 -2.77
C TYR A 15 9.11 -0.19 -2.81
N GLN A 16 8.90 -1.47 -3.11
CA GLN A 16 9.99 -2.40 -3.37
C GLN A 16 10.10 -2.66 -4.88
N PRO A 17 11.23 -2.31 -5.54
CA PRO A 17 11.44 -2.61 -6.95
C PRO A 17 11.44 -4.12 -7.23
N GLN A 18 10.82 -4.48 -8.35
CA GLN A 18 10.85 -5.82 -8.93
C GLN A 18 11.69 -5.77 -10.19
N PHE A 19 12.55 -6.77 -10.40
CA PHE A 19 13.50 -6.81 -11.51
C PHE A 19 13.26 -8.01 -12.42
N ASP A 20 13.49 -7.84 -13.72
CA ASP A 20 13.66 -8.96 -14.63
C ASP A 20 14.95 -9.72 -14.26
N ALA A 21 14.87 -11.04 -14.08
CA ALA A 21 16.01 -11.83 -13.62
C ALA A 21 17.14 -11.97 -14.67
N LYS A 22 16.88 -11.66 -15.95
CA LYS A 22 17.86 -11.73 -17.04
C LYS A 22 18.42 -10.35 -17.38
N THR A 23 17.56 -9.35 -17.53
CA THR A 23 17.96 -8.00 -17.98
C THR A 23 18.30 -7.07 -16.81
N LEU A 24 17.88 -7.41 -15.58
CA LEU A 24 17.98 -6.56 -14.39
C LEU A 24 17.25 -5.21 -14.53
N GLU A 25 16.38 -5.08 -15.52
CA GLU A 25 15.52 -3.91 -15.67
C GLU A 25 14.41 -3.94 -14.62
N VAL A 26 13.97 -2.75 -14.20
CA VAL A 26 12.82 -2.63 -13.29
C VAL A 26 11.55 -2.98 -14.06
N VAL A 27 10.87 -4.04 -13.64
CA VAL A 27 9.62 -4.52 -14.23
C VAL A 27 8.38 -4.13 -13.42
N GLY A 28 8.56 -3.35 -12.36
CA GLY A 28 7.49 -2.82 -11.53
C GLY A 28 7.93 -2.58 -10.10
N VAL A 29 6.96 -2.23 -9.27
CA VAL A 29 7.16 -2.08 -7.82
C VAL A 29 6.03 -2.74 -7.06
N GLU A 30 6.34 -3.25 -5.86
CA GLU A 30 5.33 -3.68 -4.89
C GLU A 30 5.10 -2.57 -3.86
N ALA A 31 3.83 -2.21 -3.67
CA ALA A 31 3.38 -1.29 -2.64
C ALA A 31 3.24 -2.02 -1.30
N LEU A 32 4.02 -1.58 -0.32
CA LEU A 32 4.11 -2.16 1.01
C LEU A 32 3.63 -1.16 2.05
N ALA A 33 2.64 -1.55 2.84
CA ALA A 33 2.15 -0.74 3.95
C ALA A 33 3.27 -0.54 5.00
N ARG A 34 3.37 0.69 5.51
CA ARG A 34 4.20 1.04 6.65
C ARG A 34 3.43 1.94 7.58
N TRP A 35 3.64 1.79 8.88
CA TRP A 35 3.08 2.71 9.86
C TRP A 35 4.18 3.66 10.35
N ARG A 36 4.06 4.94 10.00
CA ARG A 36 4.86 6.03 10.54
C ARG A 36 4.35 6.39 11.93
N HIS A 37 4.70 5.56 12.90
CA HIS A 37 4.33 5.77 14.30
C HIS A 37 5.06 7.01 14.85
N PRO A 38 4.38 7.90 15.60
CA PRO A 38 4.97 9.15 16.07
C PRO A 38 6.22 8.93 16.94
N GLU A 39 6.22 7.90 17.79
CA GLU A 39 7.32 7.61 18.72
C GLU A 39 8.25 6.47 18.29
N LYS A 40 7.73 5.47 17.55
CA LYS A 40 8.46 4.23 17.21
C LYS A 40 9.06 4.26 15.81
N GLY A 41 8.86 5.34 15.07
CA GLY A 41 9.34 5.47 13.69
C GLY A 41 8.55 4.64 12.69
N ILE A 42 9.22 4.15 11.65
CA ILE A 42 8.61 3.38 10.58
C ILE A 42 8.50 1.91 10.99
N LEU A 43 7.27 1.43 11.15
CA LEU A 43 6.96 0.04 11.51
C LEU A 43 6.49 -0.74 10.27
N ALA A 44 6.95 -1.99 10.18
CA ALA A 44 6.54 -2.94 9.16
C ALA A 44 5.23 -3.66 9.55
N PRO A 45 4.53 -4.29 8.58
CA PRO A 45 3.22 -4.90 8.81
C PRO A 45 3.18 -5.97 9.91
N ASP A 46 4.25 -6.74 10.11
CA ASP A 46 4.35 -7.75 11.16
C ASP A 46 4.07 -7.20 12.57
N VAL A 47 4.35 -5.92 12.80
CA VAL A 47 4.14 -5.26 14.09
C VAL A 47 2.67 -4.88 14.33
N PHE A 48 1.89 -4.56 13.29
CA PHE A 48 0.55 -3.97 13.45
C PHE A 48 -0.59 -4.76 12.79
N LEU A 49 -0.29 -5.61 11.81
CA LEU A 49 -1.30 -6.23 10.95
C LEU A 49 -2.22 -7.16 11.74
N LYS A 50 -1.67 -7.96 12.66
CA LYS A 50 -2.47 -8.83 13.54
C LYS A 50 -3.50 -8.04 14.36
N THR A 51 -3.07 -6.94 14.97
CA THR A 51 -3.97 -6.08 15.74
C THR A 51 -5.00 -5.39 14.84
N ALA A 52 -4.60 -4.99 13.61
CA ALA A 52 -5.53 -4.43 12.64
C ALA A 52 -6.59 -5.44 12.17
N GLU A 53 -6.25 -6.73 12.07
CA GLU A 53 -7.19 -7.82 11.79
C GLU A 53 -8.20 -8.00 12.93
N GLU A 54 -7.73 -8.08 14.18
CA GLU A 54 -8.58 -8.19 15.37
C GLU A 54 -9.55 -6.99 15.49
N LEU A 55 -9.10 -5.80 15.09
CA LEU A 55 -9.91 -4.58 15.04
C LEU A 55 -10.77 -4.44 13.78
N ASN A 56 -10.70 -5.38 12.84
CA ASN A 56 -11.43 -5.35 11.56
C ASN A 56 -11.14 -4.12 10.67
N VAL A 57 -9.93 -3.55 10.75
CA VAL A 57 -9.56 -2.32 10.02
C VAL A 57 -8.53 -2.52 8.90
N VAL A 58 -8.14 -3.77 8.59
CA VAL A 58 -7.22 -4.06 7.47
C VAL A 58 -7.74 -3.51 6.15
N SER A 59 -9.04 -3.62 5.88
CA SER A 59 -9.63 -3.07 4.65
C SER A 59 -9.50 -1.55 4.53
N VAL A 60 -9.42 -0.83 5.65
CA VAL A 60 -9.19 0.62 5.69
C VAL A 60 -7.73 0.94 5.35
N ILE A 61 -6.79 0.17 5.89
CA ILE A 61 -5.36 0.26 5.55
C ILE A 61 -5.16 -0.03 4.07
N ASP A 62 -5.69 -1.15 3.58
CA ASP A 62 -5.60 -1.55 2.18
C ASP A 62 -6.15 -0.46 1.25
N ARG A 63 -7.29 0.16 1.62
CA ARG A 63 -7.89 1.25 0.86
C ARG A 63 -6.96 2.46 0.74
N LYS A 64 -6.37 2.89 1.85
CA LYS A 64 -5.41 4.00 1.86
C LYS A 64 -4.17 3.67 1.03
N VAL A 65 -3.62 2.45 1.18
CA VAL A 65 -2.45 1.99 0.41
C VAL A 65 -2.74 1.97 -1.09
N LEU A 66 -3.91 1.45 -1.51
CA LEU A 66 -4.31 1.44 -2.91
C LEU A 66 -4.44 2.86 -3.47
N GLN A 67 -5.16 3.74 -2.76
CA GLN A 67 -5.38 5.11 -3.21
C GLN A 67 -4.05 5.86 -3.40
N GLN A 68 -3.14 5.77 -2.42
CA GLN A 68 -1.82 6.37 -2.54
C GLN A 68 -1.02 5.75 -3.70
N SER A 69 -1.11 4.43 -3.88
CA SER A 69 -0.40 3.74 -4.97
C SER A 69 -0.85 4.14 -6.37
N LEU A 70 -2.14 4.41 -6.55
CA LEU A 70 -2.65 4.93 -7.81
C LEU A 70 -2.17 6.37 -8.06
N LEU A 71 -2.22 7.23 -7.04
CA LEU A 71 -1.72 8.60 -7.14
C LEU A 71 -0.22 8.65 -7.47
N ASP A 72 0.59 7.84 -6.78
CA ASP A 72 2.03 7.78 -7.01
C ASP A 72 2.35 7.26 -8.41
N PHE A 73 1.58 6.27 -8.91
CA PHE A 73 1.71 5.76 -10.27
C PHE A 73 1.38 6.82 -11.33
N ASP A 74 0.30 7.59 -11.13
CA ASP A 74 -0.08 8.68 -12.04
C ASP A 74 1.00 9.77 -12.09
N VAL A 75 1.59 10.12 -10.94
CA VAL A 75 2.71 11.06 -10.85
C VAL A 75 3.91 10.52 -11.63
N TRP A 76 4.31 9.26 -11.43
CA TRP A 76 5.44 8.67 -12.14
C TRP A 76 5.21 8.62 -13.65
N SER A 77 3.99 8.31 -14.09
CA SER A 77 3.60 8.34 -15.50
C SER A 77 3.73 9.75 -16.08
N ALA A 78 3.23 10.77 -15.39
CA ALA A 78 3.34 12.17 -15.80
C ALA A 78 4.79 12.66 -15.86
N GLU A 79 5.62 12.23 -14.90
CA GLU A 79 7.06 12.55 -14.84
C GLU A 79 7.91 11.68 -15.78
N LYS A 80 7.29 10.74 -16.51
CA LYS A 80 7.98 9.76 -17.39
C LYS A 80 9.02 8.92 -16.66
N ILE A 81 8.80 8.67 -15.36
CA ILE A 81 9.54 7.70 -14.58
C ILE A 81 9.05 6.32 -15.04
N GLY A 82 9.94 5.55 -15.68
CA GLY A 82 9.61 4.29 -16.37
C GLY A 82 9.27 3.10 -15.46
N ILE A 83 8.36 3.27 -14.50
CA ILE A 83 7.80 2.18 -13.70
C ILE A 83 6.62 1.58 -14.47
N PRO A 84 6.71 0.34 -14.99
CA PRO A 84 5.69 -0.18 -15.89
C PRO A 84 4.43 -0.68 -15.16
N ARG A 85 4.50 -0.99 -13.86
CA ARG A 85 3.35 -1.44 -13.05
C ARG A 85 3.59 -1.25 -11.56
N VAL A 86 2.49 -1.15 -10.81
CA VAL A 86 2.45 -1.21 -9.35
C VAL A 86 1.62 -2.41 -8.91
N SER A 87 2.15 -3.23 -8.02
CA SER A 87 1.42 -4.32 -7.36
C SER A 87 0.99 -3.87 -5.96
N VAL A 88 -0.27 -4.08 -5.61
CA VAL A 88 -0.83 -3.73 -4.29
C VAL A 88 -1.37 -4.98 -3.62
N ASN A 89 -0.99 -5.19 -2.37
CA ASN A 89 -1.51 -6.29 -1.55
C ASN A 89 -2.96 -6.01 -1.12
N VAL A 90 -3.83 -7.01 -1.24
CA VAL A 90 -5.25 -6.91 -0.91
C VAL A 90 -5.63 -8.06 0.00
N SER A 91 -6.21 -7.76 1.17
CA SER A 91 -6.76 -8.79 2.05
C SER A 91 -7.94 -9.54 1.40
N ALA A 92 -8.11 -10.82 1.74
CA ALA A 92 -9.21 -11.64 1.22
C ALA A 92 -10.60 -11.01 1.48
N ARG A 93 -10.77 -10.34 2.63
CA ARG A 93 -12.00 -9.61 2.97
C ARG A 93 -12.25 -8.44 2.02
N ARG A 94 -11.21 -7.68 1.65
CA ARG A 94 -11.36 -6.58 0.71
C ARG A 94 -11.60 -7.07 -0.72
N LEU A 95 -11.06 -8.22 -1.09
CA LEU A 95 -11.35 -8.84 -2.38
C LEU A 95 -12.85 -9.15 -2.57
N GLN A 96 -13.58 -9.35 -1.48
CA GLN A 96 -15.04 -9.57 -1.46
C GLN A 96 -15.86 -8.26 -1.42
N ASP A 97 -15.22 -7.09 -1.27
CA ASP A 97 -15.89 -5.79 -1.26
C ASP A 97 -16.25 -5.37 -2.69
N GLU A 98 -17.54 -5.27 -3.02
CA GLU A 98 -18.00 -4.84 -4.35
C GLU A 98 -17.53 -3.42 -4.72
N GLU A 99 -17.23 -2.58 -3.72
CA GLU A 99 -16.67 -1.24 -3.93
C GLU A 99 -15.20 -1.26 -4.36
N LEU A 100 -14.49 -2.40 -4.20
CA LEU A 100 -13.09 -2.51 -4.60
C LEU A 100 -12.92 -2.20 -6.09
N LEU A 101 -13.73 -2.82 -6.95
CA LEU A 101 -13.65 -2.60 -8.40
C LEU A 101 -14.00 -1.17 -8.80
N LYS A 102 -14.92 -0.54 -8.08
CA LYS A 102 -15.27 0.87 -8.31
C LYS A 102 -14.15 1.81 -7.91
N SER A 103 -13.38 1.47 -6.89
CA SER A 103 -12.24 2.26 -6.40
C SER A 103 -10.99 2.20 -7.29
N LEU A 104 -10.97 1.32 -8.31
CA LEU A 104 -9.87 1.18 -9.27
C LEU A 104 -10.05 2.02 -10.55
N ARG A 105 -11.16 2.75 -10.68
CA ARG A 105 -11.51 3.54 -11.87
C ARG A 105 -11.21 5.02 -11.68
#